data_AF-A0A820XM34-F1
#
_entry.id   AF-A0A820XM34-F1
#
_cell.length_a   1.000
_cell.length_b   1.000
_cell.length_c   1.000
_cell.angle_alpha   90.00
_cell.angle_beta   90.00
_cell.angle_gamma   90.00
#
_symmetry.space_group_name_H-M   'P 1'
#
loop_
_entity.id
_entity.type
_entity.pdbx_description
1 polymer ?
#
loop_
_entity_poly.entity_id
_entity_poly.type
_entity_poly.pdbx_seq_one_letter_code
_entity_poly.pdbx_strand_id
1 'polypeptide(L)'
;MNCTISSHRKCCVYQQYIVRNSLTVPSNDRSLIWLMKNVFIPEGARCCTEHILNGQLNVDAINQIKPSIVQVMKFSASDVQLLIDQWQIHFQQQKRFNFDDTRSVSDDECKVLTSLTKVQFEDLVWQISKSGIRNSSNRSIRTAVAVLLCKLRFGMSNTLLTVLFQLPDKRTVS
;
A
#
# COMPACT_ATOMS: atom_id res chain seq x y z
N MET A 1 -7.48 -12.87 -20.44
CA MET A 1 -6.82 -11.76 -19.70
C MET A 1 -5.52 -12.28 -19.11
N ASN A 2 -4.51 -11.41 -18.97
CA ASN A 2 -3.19 -11.75 -18.43
C ASN A 2 -3.31 -12.12 -16.94
N CYS A 3 -2.89 -13.32 -16.54
CA CYS A 3 -2.93 -13.75 -15.13
C CYS A 3 -1.65 -14.46 -14.69
N THR A 4 -1.38 -14.46 -13.38
CA THR A 4 -0.28 -15.26 -12.82
C THR A 4 -0.71 -16.72 -12.60
N ILE A 5 0.27 -17.61 -12.45
CA ILE A 5 0.04 -19.02 -12.16
C ILE A 5 -0.69 -19.17 -10.81
N SER A 6 -1.84 -19.86 -10.80
CA SER A 6 -2.42 -20.41 -9.57
C SER A 6 -1.76 -21.76 -9.25
N SER A 7 -0.76 -21.77 -8.38
CA SER A 7 -0.14 -23.02 -7.92
C SER A 7 0.31 -22.90 -6.48
N HIS A 8 0.04 -23.95 -5.71
CA HIS A 8 0.56 -24.07 -4.34
C HIS A 8 2.07 -24.33 -4.29
N ARG A 9 2.71 -24.68 -5.42
CA ARG A 9 4.12 -25.04 -5.50
C ARG A 9 4.99 -23.96 -6.14
N LYS A 10 4.40 -22.98 -6.83
CA LYS A 10 5.14 -21.94 -7.55
C LYS A 10 4.82 -20.55 -6.99
N CYS A 11 5.85 -19.71 -6.89
CA CYS A 11 5.70 -18.32 -6.48
C CYS A 11 5.05 -17.51 -7.61
N CYS A 12 4.02 -16.72 -7.32
CA CYS A 12 3.34 -15.90 -8.33
C CYS A 12 4.23 -14.76 -8.89
N VAL A 13 5.30 -14.38 -8.19
CA VAL A 13 6.26 -13.33 -8.60
C VAL A 13 7.23 -13.86 -9.66
N TYR A 14 8.00 -14.90 -9.31
CA TYR A 14 9.03 -15.46 -10.20
C TYR A 14 8.58 -16.63 -11.08
N GLN A 15 7.38 -17.18 -10.83
CA GLN A 15 6.88 -18.38 -11.49
C GLN A 15 7.76 -19.64 -11.31
N GLN A 16 8.71 -19.59 -10.37
CA GLN A 16 9.59 -20.70 -9.97
C GLN A 16 9.05 -21.44 -8.75
N TYR A 17 9.62 -22.61 -8.45
CA TYR A 17 9.24 -23.38 -7.27
C TYR A 17 9.50 -22.61 -5.98
N ILE A 18 8.57 -22.72 -5.05
CA ILE A 18 8.70 -22.13 -3.72
C ILE A 18 9.75 -22.95 -2.95
N VAL A 19 10.90 -22.32 -2.69
CA VAL A 19 12.02 -22.97 -1.97
C VAL A 19 11.93 -22.74 -0.45
N ARG A 20 11.21 -21.70 0.00
CA ARG A 20 11.11 -21.26 1.40
C ARG A 20 9.67 -21.21 1.89
N ASN A 21 9.44 -20.71 3.12
CA ASN A 21 8.10 -20.37 3.60
C ASN A 21 7.34 -19.52 2.57
N SER A 22 6.04 -19.77 2.44
CA SER A 22 5.16 -19.05 1.54
C SER A 22 3.94 -18.52 2.24
N LEU A 23 3.42 -17.41 1.73
CA LEU A 23 2.22 -16.76 2.19
C LEU A 23 1.26 -16.59 1.02
N THR A 24 -0.04 -16.56 1.32
CA THR A 24 -1.06 -16.21 0.33
C THR A 24 -0.99 -14.71 0.08
N VAL A 25 -1.05 -14.30 -1.19
CA VAL A 25 -1.03 -12.88 -1.56
C VAL A 25 -2.29 -12.19 -0.99
N PRO A 26 -2.14 -11.10 -0.23
CA PRO A 26 -3.28 -10.35 0.33
C PRO A 26 -4.26 -9.89 -0.76
N SER A 27 -5.56 -9.85 -0.45
CA SER A 27 -6.61 -9.38 -1.37
C SER A 27 -6.31 -7.99 -1.94
N ASN A 28 -5.92 -7.05 -1.09
CA ASN A 28 -5.62 -5.67 -1.49
C ASN A 28 -4.48 -5.60 -2.52
N ASP A 29 -3.44 -6.42 -2.33
CA ASP A 29 -2.30 -6.44 -3.26
C ASP A 29 -2.68 -7.08 -4.60
N ARG A 30 -3.55 -8.10 -4.61
CA ARG A 30 -4.09 -8.68 -5.85
C ARG A 30 -4.83 -7.62 -6.67
N SER A 31 -5.68 -6.82 -6.03
CA SER A 31 -6.42 -5.72 -6.68
C SER A 31 -5.49 -4.62 -7.19
N LEU A 32 -4.49 -4.24 -6.38
CA LEU A 32 -3.51 -3.22 -6.76
C LEU A 32 -2.69 -3.64 -7.98
N ILE A 33 -2.21 -4.89 -8.01
CA ILE A 33 -1.40 -5.40 -9.13
C ILE A 33 -2.23 -5.46 -10.41
N TRP A 34 -3.51 -5.82 -10.30
CA TRP A 34 -4.40 -5.76 -11.45
C TRP A 34 -4.58 -4.32 -11.96
N LEU A 35 -4.76 -3.34 -11.07
CA LEU A 35 -4.87 -1.94 -11.47
C LEU A 35 -3.59 -1.38 -12.10
N MET A 36 -2.43 -1.66 -11.50
CA MET A 36 -1.15 -1.09 -11.92
C MET A 36 -0.55 -1.78 -13.15
N LYS A 37 -0.75 -3.10 -13.28
CA LYS A 37 -0.08 -3.92 -14.30
C LYS A 37 -1.01 -4.64 -15.25
N ASN A 38 -2.33 -4.55 -15.06
CA ASN A 38 -3.32 -5.32 -15.81
C ASN A 38 -3.02 -6.83 -15.77
N VAL A 39 -2.50 -7.31 -14.63
CA VAL A 39 -2.22 -8.72 -14.37
C VAL A 39 -3.12 -9.20 -13.23
N PHE A 40 -3.95 -10.19 -13.49
CA PHE A 40 -4.81 -10.78 -12.48
C PHE A 40 -4.07 -11.82 -11.65
N ILE A 41 -4.18 -11.72 -10.32
CA ILE A 41 -3.68 -12.73 -9.39
C ILE A 41 -4.86 -13.51 -8.83
N PRO A 42 -4.94 -14.84 -9.09
CA PRO A 42 -6.05 -15.64 -8.61
C PRO A 42 -6.04 -15.78 -7.10
N GLU A 43 -7.22 -16.09 -6.55
CA GLU A 43 -7.34 -16.42 -5.14
C GLU A 43 -6.54 -17.67 -4.78
N GLY A 44 -5.92 -17.64 -3.59
CA GLY A 44 -5.03 -18.71 -3.14
C GLY A 44 -3.64 -18.70 -3.78
N ALA A 45 -3.34 -17.76 -4.67
CA ALA A 45 -1.98 -17.58 -5.20
C ALA A 45 -1.00 -17.30 -4.05
N ARG A 46 0.17 -17.97 -4.11
CA ARG A 46 1.20 -17.88 -3.08
C ARG A 46 2.44 -17.15 -3.57
N CYS A 47 3.08 -16.43 -2.67
CA CYS A 47 4.39 -15.81 -2.87
C CYS A 47 5.36 -16.22 -1.76
N CYS A 48 6.66 -16.15 -2.07
CA CYS A 48 7.72 -16.32 -1.06
C CYS A 48 7.61 -15.23 0.00
N THR A 49 7.97 -15.54 1.26
CA THR A 49 7.94 -14.57 2.36
C THR A 49 8.86 -13.37 2.12
N GLU A 50 9.92 -13.52 1.33
CA GLU A 50 10.85 -12.44 0.98
C GLU A 50 10.22 -11.32 0.13
N HIS A 51 9.07 -11.57 -0.49
CA HIS A 51 8.33 -10.55 -1.24
C HIS A 51 7.37 -9.75 -0.39
N ILE A 52 7.08 -10.21 0.82
CA ILE A 52 6.15 -9.55 1.72
C ILE A 52 6.95 -8.80 2.77
N LEU A 53 6.79 -7.47 2.79
CA LEU A 53 7.31 -6.59 3.82
C LEU A 53 6.10 -5.96 4.55
N ASN A 54 6.04 -6.06 5.87
CA ASN A 54 4.95 -5.49 6.69
C ASN A 54 3.53 -5.92 6.24
N GLY A 55 3.37 -7.16 5.77
CA GLY A 55 2.09 -7.69 5.33
C GLY A 55 1.63 -7.21 3.93
N GLN A 56 2.50 -6.51 3.19
CA GLN A 56 2.25 -6.05 1.82
C GLN A 56 3.36 -6.53 0.88
N LEU A 57 3.03 -6.72 -0.40
CA LEU A 57 4.04 -6.96 -1.43
C LEU A 57 4.95 -5.73 -1.59
N ASN A 58 6.26 -5.97 -1.52
CA ASN A 58 7.26 -4.94 -1.76
C ASN A 58 7.26 -4.51 -3.24
N VAL A 59 7.80 -3.31 -3.50
CA VAL A 59 7.76 -2.68 -4.83
C VAL A 59 8.52 -3.50 -5.87
N ASP A 60 9.65 -4.11 -5.49
CA ASP A 60 10.45 -4.94 -6.39
C ASP A 60 9.69 -6.19 -6.83
N ALA A 61 8.99 -6.86 -5.91
CA ALA A 61 8.14 -8.00 -6.21
C ALA A 61 7.01 -7.61 -7.15
N ILE A 62 6.33 -6.49 -6.88
CA ILE A 62 5.29 -5.96 -7.78
C ILE A 62 5.87 -5.76 -9.18
N ASN A 63 7.05 -5.16 -9.29
CA ASN A 63 7.74 -4.91 -10.57
C ASN A 63 8.18 -6.19 -11.30
N GLN A 64 8.48 -7.25 -10.57
CA GLN A 64 8.91 -8.53 -11.14
C GLN A 64 7.74 -9.42 -11.59
N ILE A 65 6.52 -9.17 -11.10
CA ILE A 65 5.34 -9.92 -11.54
C ILE A 65 5.14 -9.76 -13.05
N LYS A 66 5.08 -10.91 -13.71
CA LYS A 66 4.79 -11.06 -15.14
C LYS A 66 3.59 -11.99 -15.33
N PRO A 67 2.78 -11.76 -16.37
CA PRO A 67 1.72 -12.69 -16.72
C PRO A 67 2.32 -14.05 -17.11
N SER A 68 1.61 -15.11 -16.76
CA SER A 68 1.94 -16.44 -17.24
C SER A 68 1.47 -16.57 -18.69
N ILE A 69 2.35 -17.06 -19.55
CA ILE A 69 2.07 -17.27 -20.98
C ILE A 69 1.03 -18.40 -21.18
N VAL A 70 0.80 -19.23 -20.15
CA VAL A 70 0.10 -20.51 -20.27
C VAL A 70 -1.36 -20.46 -19.76
N GLN A 71 -1.78 -19.38 -19.09
CA GLN A 71 -3.12 -19.31 -18.50
C GLN A 71 -3.92 -18.12 -19.04
N VAL A 72 -5.07 -18.45 -19.64
CA VAL A 72 -6.14 -17.50 -19.95
C VAL A 72 -7.29 -17.80 -19.00
N MET A 73 -7.53 -16.93 -18.03
CA MET A 73 -8.70 -17.04 -17.16
C MET A 73 -9.94 -16.42 -17.81
N LYS A 74 -11.08 -17.09 -17.63
CA LYS A 74 -12.41 -16.54 -17.88
C LYS A 74 -12.93 -15.98 -16.56
N PHE A 75 -13.33 -14.72 -16.56
CA PHE A 75 -13.98 -14.09 -15.42
C PHE A 75 -15.45 -14.51 -15.38
N SER A 76 -15.94 -14.86 -14.18
CA SER A 76 -17.38 -14.92 -13.93
C SER A 76 -17.95 -13.51 -13.73
N ALA A 77 -19.28 -13.37 -13.80
CA ALA A 77 -19.94 -12.09 -13.52
C ALA A 77 -19.64 -11.61 -12.08
N SER A 78 -19.56 -12.52 -11.11
CA SER A 78 -19.18 -12.22 -9.73
C SER A 78 -17.75 -11.71 -9.60
N ASP A 79 -16.81 -12.25 -10.38
CA ASP A 79 -15.42 -11.77 -10.34
C ASP A 79 -15.31 -10.34 -10.87
N VAL A 80 -16.05 -10.03 -11.95
CA VAL A 80 -16.10 -8.66 -12.49
C VAL A 80 -16.72 -7.70 -11.48
N GLN A 81 -17.78 -8.11 -10.78
CA GLN A 81 -18.42 -7.28 -9.77
C GLN A 81 -17.48 -7.01 -8.58
N LEU A 82 -16.79 -8.03 -8.08
CA LEU A 82 -15.78 -7.89 -7.03
C LEU A 82 -14.67 -6.91 -7.44
N LEU A 83 -14.22 -7.00 -8.69
CA LEU A 83 -13.20 -6.10 -9.24
C LEU A 83 -13.68 -4.64 -9.30
N ILE A 84 -14.94 -4.42 -9.72
CA ILE A 84 -15.56 -3.09 -9.73
C ILE A 84 -15.69 -2.54 -8.31
N ASP A 85 -16.14 -3.35 -7.34
CA ASP A 85 -16.28 -2.92 -5.95
C ASP A 85 -14.91 -2.52 -5.35
N GLN A 86 -13.88 -3.33 -5.62
CA GLN A 86 -12.51 -3.03 -5.21
C GLN A 86 -11.98 -1.75 -5.86
N TRP A 87 -12.31 -1.49 -7.12
CA TRP A 87 -11.99 -0.24 -7.79
C TRP A 87 -12.67 0.97 -7.15
N GLN A 88 -13.96 0.88 -6.85
CA GLN A 88 -14.68 1.98 -6.21
C GLN A 88 -14.04 2.36 -4.88
N ILE A 89 -13.69 1.37 -4.05
CA ILE A 89 -12.97 1.57 -2.79
C ILE A 89 -11.62 2.24 -3.04
N HIS A 90 -10.85 1.72 -4.00
CA HIS A 90 -9.52 2.26 -4.31
C HIS A 90 -9.58 3.70 -4.82
N PHE A 91 -10.51 4.04 -5.72
CA PHE A 91 -10.69 5.41 -6.22
C PHE A 91 -11.18 6.38 -5.13
N GLN A 92 -11.99 5.92 -4.19
CA GLN A 92 -12.35 6.73 -3.02
C GLN A 92 -11.13 7.01 -2.12
N GLN A 93 -10.16 6.10 -2.08
CA GLN A 93 -8.94 6.21 -1.28
C GLN A 93 -7.80 7.00 -1.97
N GLN A 94 -7.74 7.02 -3.30
CA GLN A 94 -6.63 7.54 -4.13
C GLN A 94 -6.33 9.05 -4.07
N LYS A 95 -7.10 9.88 -3.34
CA LYS A 95 -6.92 11.35 -3.33
C LYS A 95 -6.17 11.89 -2.09
N ARG A 96 -5.20 11.17 -1.52
CA ARG A 96 -4.74 11.44 -0.14
C ARG A 96 -3.25 11.17 0.06
N PHE A 97 -2.58 12.00 0.86
CA PHE A 97 -1.28 11.68 1.42
C PHE A 97 -1.45 10.74 2.61
N ASN A 98 -1.34 9.43 2.37
CA ASN A 98 -1.49 8.42 3.41
C ASN A 98 -0.13 7.91 3.88
N PHE A 99 0.46 8.57 4.87
CA PHE A 99 1.77 8.17 5.38
C PHE A 99 1.79 6.78 6.05
N ASP A 100 0.64 6.15 6.32
CA ASP A 100 0.56 4.76 6.78
C ASP A 100 0.75 3.72 5.67
N ASP A 101 0.47 4.09 4.41
CA ASP A 101 0.78 3.25 3.24
C ASP A 101 2.09 3.71 2.61
N THR A 102 3.13 2.88 2.74
CA THR A 102 4.49 3.15 2.24
C THR A 102 4.56 3.37 0.72
N ARG A 103 3.53 2.93 -0.01
CA ARG A 103 3.40 3.06 -1.46
C ARG A 103 2.65 4.32 -1.90
N SER A 104 1.91 4.97 -1.00
CA SER A 104 0.99 6.04 -1.37
C SER A 104 1.66 7.41 -1.58
N VAL A 105 2.79 7.65 -0.92
CA VAL A 105 3.56 8.89 -1.02
C VAL A 105 4.92 8.52 -1.61
N SER A 106 5.38 9.16 -2.68
CA SER A 106 6.73 8.99 -3.25
C SER A 106 7.81 9.63 -2.37
N ASP A 107 9.10 9.34 -2.63
CA ASP A 107 10.18 9.97 -1.85
C ASP A 107 10.24 11.48 -2.06
N ASP A 108 10.04 11.94 -3.30
CA ASP A 108 9.96 13.35 -3.64
C ASP A 108 8.77 14.04 -2.97
N GLU A 109 7.58 13.44 -2.99
CA GLU A 109 6.40 13.97 -2.28
C GLU A 109 6.64 14.01 -0.77
N CYS A 110 7.22 12.95 -0.19
CA CYS A 110 7.57 12.92 1.22
C CYS A 110 8.53 14.07 1.57
N LYS A 111 9.55 14.27 0.75
CA LYS A 111 10.54 15.34 0.92
C LYS A 111 9.93 16.72 0.72
N VAL A 112 9.02 16.91 -0.22
CA VAL A 112 8.28 18.17 -0.39
C VAL A 112 7.39 18.44 0.82
N LEU A 113 6.69 17.44 1.34
CA LEU A 113 5.74 17.61 2.42
C LEU A 113 6.40 17.80 3.79
N THR A 114 7.43 17.02 4.07
CA THR A 114 8.00 16.89 5.42
C THR A 114 9.42 17.44 5.58
N SER A 115 10.08 17.79 4.48
CA SER A 115 11.53 18.11 4.42
C SER A 115 12.47 16.93 4.66
N LEU A 116 11.93 15.72 4.81
CA LEU A 116 12.68 14.51 5.06
C LEU A 116 12.54 13.54 3.90
N THR A 117 13.61 12.83 3.56
CA THR A 117 13.47 11.62 2.73
C THR A 117 12.63 10.59 3.48
N LYS A 118 12.07 9.62 2.75
CA LYS A 118 11.34 8.51 3.38
C LYS A 118 12.17 7.83 4.46
N VAL A 119 13.44 7.54 4.18
CA VAL A 119 14.32 6.87 5.14
C VAL A 119 14.48 7.68 6.42
N GLN A 120 14.67 9.00 6.31
CA GLN A 120 14.76 9.88 7.48
C GLN A 120 13.43 9.98 8.23
N PHE A 121 12.31 10.02 7.51
CA PHE A 121 10.98 10.03 8.08
C PHE A 121 10.69 8.72 8.86
N GLU A 122 11.04 7.57 8.29
CA GLU A 122 10.93 6.26 8.95
C GLU A 122 11.73 6.21 10.25
N ASP A 123 12.99 6.67 10.22
CA ASP A 123 13.84 6.69 11.41
C ASP A 123 13.26 7.60 12.51
N LEU A 124 12.76 8.78 12.13
CA LEU A 124 12.09 9.70 13.06
C LEU A 124 10.84 9.06 13.69
N VAL A 125 9.97 8.44 12.88
CA VAL A 125 8.78 7.73 13.39
C VAL A 125 9.19 6.60 14.32
N TRP A 126 10.25 5.86 14.00
CA TRP A 126 10.76 4.76 14.82
C TRP A 126 11.25 5.25 16.18
N GLN A 127 12.00 6.36 16.21
CA GLN A 127 12.45 6.98 17.47
C GLN A 127 11.28 7.49 18.31
N ILE A 128 10.29 8.14 17.69
CA ILE A 128 9.08 8.65 18.37
C ILE A 128 8.20 7.51 18.89
N SER A 129 8.12 6.39 18.18
CA SER A 129 7.33 5.24 18.62
C SER A 129 7.87 4.64 19.93
N LYS A 130 9.16 4.86 20.25
CA LYS A 130 9.77 4.45 21.52
C LYS A 130 9.50 5.42 22.68
N SER A 131 9.12 6.66 22.41
CA SER A 131 8.94 7.71 23.44
C SER A 131 7.55 7.76 24.07
N GLY A 132 6.67 6.80 23.74
CA GLY A 132 5.38 6.62 24.43
C GLY A 132 4.18 7.37 23.82
N ILE A 133 4.35 8.03 22.67
CA ILE A 133 3.21 8.54 21.89
C ILE A 133 2.39 7.35 21.40
N ARG A 134 1.09 7.35 21.70
CA ARG A 134 0.17 6.28 21.30
C ARG A 134 -0.56 6.64 20.02
N ASN A 135 -0.83 5.63 19.21
CA ASN A 135 -1.84 5.73 18.16
C ASN A 135 -3.19 6.12 18.80
N SER A 136 -3.93 7.00 18.15
CA SER A 136 -5.34 7.26 18.48
C SER A 136 -6.24 6.46 17.56
N SER A 137 -7.54 6.35 17.87
CA SER A 137 -8.52 5.69 17.00
C SER A 137 -8.60 6.31 15.60
N ASN A 138 -8.23 7.59 15.48
CA ASN A 138 -8.42 8.39 14.26
C ASN A 138 -7.09 8.81 13.61
N ARG A 139 -5.94 8.45 14.18
CA ARG A 139 -4.63 8.92 13.72
C ARG A 139 -3.50 8.01 14.22
N SER A 140 -2.70 7.51 13.29
CA SER A 140 -1.44 6.84 13.59
C SER A 140 -0.34 7.83 14.00
N ILE A 141 0.73 7.33 14.63
CA ILE A 141 1.94 8.11 14.90
C ILE A 141 2.53 8.67 13.60
N ARG A 142 2.54 7.88 12.53
CA ARG A 142 3.09 8.29 11.22
C ARG A 142 2.35 9.49 10.65
N THR A 143 1.03 9.38 10.59
CA THR A 143 0.17 10.46 10.10
C THR A 143 0.26 11.69 11.02
N ALA A 144 0.39 11.50 12.34
CA ALA A 144 0.65 12.60 13.27
C ALA A 144 1.93 13.38 12.95
N VAL A 145 3.03 12.67 12.77
CA VAL A 145 4.35 13.24 12.48
C VAL A 145 4.31 13.95 11.13
N ALA A 146 3.73 13.32 10.11
CA ALA A 146 3.60 13.92 8.78
C ALA A 146 2.80 15.23 8.81
N VAL A 147 1.66 15.25 9.50
CA VAL A 147 0.81 16.45 9.66
C VAL A 147 1.56 17.55 10.39
N LEU A 148 2.27 17.22 11.47
CA LEU A 148 3.06 18.18 12.23
C LEU A 148 4.17 18.79 11.37
N LEU A 149 4.93 17.97 10.64
CA LEU A 149 6.00 18.44 9.77
C LEU A 149 5.46 19.33 8.63
N CYS A 150 4.33 18.94 8.01
CA CYS A 150 3.67 19.78 7.01
C CYS A 150 3.24 21.13 7.59
N LYS A 151 2.68 21.12 8.81
CA LYS A 151 2.24 22.34 9.50
C LYS A 151 3.41 23.27 9.80
N LEU A 152 4.53 22.73 10.30
CA LEU A 152 5.74 23.49 10.59
C LEU A 152 6.38 24.05 9.33
N ARG A 153 6.39 23.27 8.23
CA ARG A 153 7.02 23.68 6.97
C ARG A 153 6.22 24.76 6.24
N PHE A 154 4.92 24.58 6.11
CA PHE A 154 4.08 25.41 5.24
C PHE A 154 3.19 26.40 5.98
N GLY A 155 3.13 26.34 7.31
CA GLY A 155 2.23 27.18 8.10
C GLY A 155 0.75 26.98 7.77
N MET A 156 0.37 25.79 7.26
CA MET A 156 -0.99 25.52 6.81
C MET A 156 -2.01 25.56 7.96
N SER A 157 -3.22 25.99 7.65
CA SER A 157 -4.34 25.93 8.59
C SER A 157 -4.71 24.48 8.90
N ASN A 158 -5.25 24.24 10.11
CA ASN A 158 -5.73 22.91 10.49
C ASN A 158 -6.80 22.39 9.50
N THR A 159 -7.63 23.28 8.95
CA THR A 159 -8.64 22.92 7.95
C THR A 159 -8.01 22.42 6.66
N LEU A 160 -6.97 23.07 6.15
CA LEU A 160 -6.28 22.60 4.95
C LEU A 160 -5.59 21.24 5.20
N LEU A 161 -4.98 21.07 6.37
CA LEU A 161 -4.39 19.80 6.78
C LEU A 161 -5.43 18.69 6.90
N THR A 162 -6.64 18.96 7.43
CA THR A 162 -7.72 17.97 7.43
C THR A 162 -8.13 17.56 6.02
N VAL A 163 -8.12 18.47 5.04
CA VAL A 163 -8.45 18.14 3.65
C VAL A 163 -7.34 17.31 3.00
N LEU A 164 -6.08 17.69 3.18
CA LEU A 164 -4.92 17.02 2.58
C LEU A 164 -4.71 15.59 3.12
N PHE A 165 -4.93 15.40 4.42
CA PHE A 165 -4.76 14.11 5.11
C PHE A 165 -6.07 13.35 5.36
N GLN A 166 -7.21 13.95 5.01
CA GLN A 166 -8.57 13.44 5.25
C GLN A 166 -8.81 12.97 6.69
N LEU A 167 -8.41 13.82 7.62
CA LEU A 167 -8.70 13.62 9.03
C LEU A 167 -10.15 14.02 9.32
N PRO A 168 -10.85 13.27 10.19
CA PRO A 168 -12.29 13.46 10.41
C PRO A 168 -12.64 14.82 11.03
N ASP A 169 -11.70 15.45 11.76
CA ASP A 169 -11.91 16.73 12.43
C ASP A 169 -10.60 17.55 12.52
N LYS A 170 -10.70 18.88 12.50
CA LYS A 170 -9.61 19.82 12.77
C LYS A 170 -8.99 19.62 14.17
N ARG A 171 -9.76 19.06 15.11
CA ARG A 171 -9.28 18.67 16.44
C ARG A 171 -8.25 17.55 16.37
N THR A 172 -8.28 16.70 15.34
CA THR A 172 -7.30 15.61 15.12
C THR A 172 -5.92 16.13 14.66
N VAL A 173 -5.87 17.37 14.16
CA VAL A 173 -4.62 18.05 13.75
C VAL A 173 -3.96 18.82 14.90
N SER A 174 -4.73 19.21 15.92
CA SER A 174 -4.29 20.09 17.00
C SER A 174 -3.61 19.31 18.13
#